data_AF-A0A2P5BCD1-F1
#
_entry.id   AF-A0A2P5BCD1-F1
#
_cell.length_a   1.000
_cell.length_b   1.000
_cell.length_c   1.000
_cell.angle_alpha   90.00
_cell.angle_beta   90.00
_cell.angle_gamma   90.00
#
_symmetry.space_group_name_H-M   'P 1'
#
loop_
_entity.id
_entity.type
_entity.pdbx_description
1 polymer ?
#
loop_
_entity_poly.entity_id
_entity_poly.type
_entity_poly.pdbx_seq_one_letter_code
_entity_poly.pdbx_strand_id
1 'polypeptide(L)'
;MSSTAGPRRWRSVGTFLSHCGWNSTLEALTAEVPMLTWPITADQFINAKLLVDYLGVAVRLGEGDPVVPGSGELARVLAESLDEARPERIRVKKFRDIALEAVRGGSSHRDLDELAKRMAELN
;
A
#
# COMPACT_ATOMS: atom_id res chain seq x y z
N MET A 1 7.85 28.30 -10.45
CA MET A 1 8.98 27.36 -10.33
C MET A 1 8.41 25.97 -10.18
N SER A 2 8.57 25.15 -11.21
CA SER A 2 8.00 23.80 -11.33
C SER A 2 8.82 22.81 -10.52
N SER A 3 8.20 22.13 -9.57
CA SER A 3 8.70 20.88 -8.99
C SER A 3 7.52 19.93 -8.79
N THR A 4 6.96 19.44 -9.89
CA THR A 4 6.13 18.24 -9.86
C THR A 4 7.04 17.04 -10.01
N ALA A 5 7.65 16.60 -8.90
CA ALA A 5 8.15 15.24 -8.83
C ALA A 5 6.95 14.33 -9.13
N GLY A 6 6.93 13.74 -10.33
CA GLY A 6 5.92 12.75 -10.68
C GLY A 6 5.93 11.61 -9.66
N PRO A 7 4.79 10.92 -9.44
CA PRO A 7 4.70 9.85 -8.45
C PRO A 7 5.83 8.84 -8.66
N ARG A 8 6.49 8.42 -7.58
CA ARG A 8 7.57 7.42 -7.65
C ARG A 8 6.98 6.09 -8.11
N ARG A 9 7.04 5.83 -9.42
CA ARG A 9 6.66 4.56 -10.02
C ARG A 9 7.88 3.66 -10.12
N TRP A 10 7.82 2.50 -9.48
CA TRP A 10 8.90 1.51 -9.50
C TRP A 10 8.77 0.68 -10.78
N ARG A 11 9.32 1.18 -11.89
CA ARG A 11 9.08 0.61 -13.23
C ARG A 11 9.53 -0.85 -13.38
N SER A 12 10.47 -1.31 -12.56
CA SER A 12 11.01 -2.68 -12.59
C SER A 12 10.50 -3.58 -11.46
N VAL A 13 9.62 -3.09 -10.58
CA VAL A 13 9.11 -3.87 -9.44
C VAL A 13 7.70 -4.37 -9.76
N GLY A 14 7.54 -5.70 -9.78
CA GLY A 14 6.26 -6.33 -10.09
C GLY A 14 5.36 -6.59 -8.87
N THR A 15 5.94 -6.87 -7.70
CA THR A 15 5.22 -7.13 -6.45
C THR A 15 6.12 -6.83 -5.26
N PHE A 16 5.54 -6.40 -4.14
CA PHE A 16 6.27 -6.12 -2.90
C PHE A 16 5.85 -7.07 -1.78
N LEU A 17 6.80 -7.86 -1.27
CA LEU A 17 6.59 -8.66 -0.05
C LEU A 17 6.78 -7.76 1.18
N SER A 18 5.76 -7.66 2.02
CA SER A 18 5.74 -6.72 3.13
C SER A 18 5.20 -7.36 4.40
N HIS A 19 5.78 -6.96 5.53
CA HIS A 19 5.26 -7.25 6.85
C HIS A 19 4.03 -6.41 7.21
N CYS A 20 3.51 -5.57 6.30
CA CYS A 20 2.31 -4.73 6.51
C CYS A 20 2.48 -3.61 7.53
N GLY A 21 3.67 -3.03 7.63
CA GLY A 21 3.86 -1.73 8.30
C GLY A 21 3.19 -0.62 7.49
N TRP A 22 2.47 0.29 8.17
CA TRP A 22 1.61 1.27 7.51
C TRP A 22 2.35 2.22 6.55
N ASN A 23 3.58 2.64 6.90
CA ASN A 23 4.38 3.50 6.02
C ASN A 23 4.70 2.80 4.70
N SER A 24 5.19 1.55 4.76
CA SER A 24 5.51 0.77 3.57
C SER A 24 4.27 0.43 2.75
N THR A 25 3.12 0.26 3.40
CA THR A 25 1.83 0.11 2.73
C THR A 25 1.48 1.35 1.91
N LEU A 26 1.59 2.55 2.47
CA LEU A 26 1.32 3.80 1.75
C LEU A 26 2.28 4.00 0.57
N GLU A 27 3.56 3.69 0.76
CA GLU A 27 4.56 3.75 -0.32
C GLU A 27 4.22 2.78 -1.46
N ALA A 28 3.85 1.54 -1.15
CA ALA A 28 3.49 0.55 -2.17
C ALA A 28 2.22 0.93 -2.95
N LEU A 29 1.20 1.46 -2.27
CA LEU A 29 -0.04 1.92 -2.90
C LEU A 29 0.21 3.12 -3.83
N THR A 30 0.93 4.15 -3.37
CA THR A 30 1.25 5.33 -4.20
C THR A 30 2.17 5.01 -5.38
N ALA A 31 2.93 3.93 -5.26
CA ALA A 31 3.82 3.36 -6.25
C ALA A 31 3.16 2.50 -7.34
N GLU A 32 1.87 2.17 -7.19
CA GLU A 32 1.13 1.21 -8.02
C GLU A 32 1.63 -0.25 -7.90
N VAL A 33 2.23 -0.64 -6.78
CA VAL A 33 2.82 -1.98 -6.61
C VAL A 33 1.92 -2.84 -5.70
N PRO A 34 1.37 -3.97 -6.19
CA PRO A 34 0.60 -4.88 -5.34
C PRO A 34 1.50 -5.56 -4.30
N MET A 35 0.90 -5.99 -3.19
CA MET A 35 1.65 -6.54 -2.07
C MET A 35 1.33 -8.00 -1.79
N LEU A 36 2.36 -8.75 -1.38
CA LEU A 36 2.21 -10.00 -0.65
C LEU A 36 2.36 -9.68 0.84
N THR A 37 1.39 -10.07 1.65
CA THR A 37 1.37 -9.76 3.08
C THR A 37 1.95 -10.91 3.90
N TRP A 38 2.86 -10.56 4.81
CA TRP A 38 3.45 -11.48 5.79
C TRP A 38 3.64 -10.77 7.13
N PRO A 39 2.56 -10.43 7.86
CA PRO A 39 2.64 -9.76 9.15
C PRO A 39 3.42 -10.59 10.18
N ILE A 40 4.23 -9.93 10.98
CA ILE A 40 5.11 -10.54 11.99
C ILE A 40 4.66 -10.13 13.41
N THR A 41 4.27 -8.87 13.63
CA THR A 41 3.98 -8.35 14.98
C THR A 41 3.01 -7.16 15.01
N ALA A 42 2.46 -6.83 16.17
CA ALA A 42 1.71 -5.60 16.46
C ALA A 42 0.49 -5.37 15.53
N ASP A 43 0.33 -4.15 15.01
CA ASP A 43 -0.76 -3.71 14.14
C ASP A 43 -0.69 -4.30 12.73
N GLN A 44 0.41 -4.96 12.38
CA GLN A 44 0.64 -5.54 11.06
C GLN A 44 -0.42 -6.56 10.66
N PHE A 45 -0.93 -7.35 11.61
CA PHE A 45 -2.00 -8.33 11.34
C PHE A 45 -3.31 -7.62 10.96
N ILE A 46 -3.61 -6.49 11.60
CA ILE A 46 -4.79 -5.68 11.31
C ILE A 46 -4.62 -5.01 9.94
N ASN A 47 -3.44 -4.46 9.66
CA ASN A 47 -3.14 -3.88 8.35
C ASN A 47 -3.24 -4.93 7.25
N ALA A 48 -2.69 -6.14 7.45
CA ALA A 48 -2.81 -7.26 6.51
C ALA A 48 -4.27 -7.64 6.26
N LYS A 49 -5.10 -7.69 7.30
CA LYS A 49 -6.54 -7.94 7.19
C LYS A 49 -7.24 -6.85 6.38
N LEU A 50 -6.97 -5.57 6.68
CA LEU A 50 -7.51 -4.43 5.95
C LEU A 50 -7.16 -4.53 4.45
N LEU A 51 -5.90 -4.78 4.13
CA LEU A 51 -5.40 -4.79 2.76
C LEU A 51 -5.92 -5.97 1.93
N VAL A 52 -6.03 -7.15 2.53
CA VAL A 52 -6.46 -8.38 1.84
C VAL A 52 -7.98 -8.47 1.80
N ASP A 53 -8.64 -8.38 2.96
CA ASP A 53 -10.06 -8.76 3.08
C ASP A 53 -11.00 -7.62 2.70
N TYR A 54 -10.62 -6.37 3.00
CA TYR A 54 -11.51 -5.21 2.85
C TYR A 54 -11.18 -4.38 1.60
N LEU A 55 -9.90 -4.05 1.40
CA LEU A 55 -9.47 -3.24 0.25
C LEU A 55 -9.17 -4.11 -0.98
N GLY A 56 -8.80 -5.38 -0.76
CA GLY A 56 -8.49 -6.33 -1.82
C GLY A 56 -7.32 -5.90 -2.71
N VAL A 57 -6.33 -5.22 -2.14
CA VAL A 57 -5.14 -4.66 -2.81
C VAL A 57 -3.88 -5.51 -2.59
N ALA A 58 -4.00 -6.58 -1.81
CA ALA A 58 -2.89 -7.43 -1.44
C ALA A 58 -3.32 -8.90 -1.33
N VAL A 59 -2.35 -9.81 -1.38
CA VAL A 59 -2.54 -11.26 -1.22
C VAL A 59 -1.86 -11.72 0.06
N ARG A 60 -2.55 -12.53 0.87
CA ARG A 60 -1.97 -13.11 2.09
C ARG A 60 -1.05 -14.28 1.75
N LEU A 61 0.21 -14.18 2.17
CA LEU A 61 1.21 -15.22 1.95
C LEU A 61 1.46 -16.06 3.22
N GLY A 62 1.40 -15.44 4.39
CA GLY A 62 1.64 -16.10 5.68
C GLY A 62 1.49 -15.13 6.83
N GLU A 63 1.64 -15.61 8.07
CA GLU A 63 1.52 -14.80 9.29
C GLU A 63 2.45 -15.35 10.39
N GLY A 64 3.01 -14.47 11.22
CA GLY A 64 3.78 -14.84 12.42
C GLY A 64 5.22 -15.31 12.16
N ASP A 65 5.79 -15.93 13.19
CA ASP A 65 7.15 -16.51 13.18
C ASP A 65 7.20 -17.72 12.22
N PRO A 66 8.26 -17.90 11.43
CA PRO A 66 8.11 -18.39 10.07
C PRO A 66 7.94 -19.91 10.03
N VAL A 67 6.70 -20.37 9.88
CA VAL A 67 6.44 -21.54 9.04
C VAL A 67 6.54 -21.03 7.60
N VAL A 68 7.75 -21.06 7.04
CA VAL A 68 7.99 -20.66 5.65
C VAL A 68 7.16 -21.59 4.76
N PRO A 69 6.26 -21.08 3.90
CA PRO A 69 5.58 -21.91 2.90
C PRO A 69 6.62 -22.68 2.09
N GLY A 70 6.29 -23.89 1.65
CA GLY A 70 7.20 -24.66 0.80
C GLY A 70 7.68 -23.80 -0.36
N SER A 71 8.97 -23.87 -0.71
CA SER A 71 9.58 -22.99 -1.72
C SER A 71 8.83 -23.00 -3.07
N GLY A 72 8.21 -24.12 -3.45
CA GLY A 72 7.36 -24.22 -4.64
C GLY A 72 6.06 -23.44 -4.54
N GLU A 73 5.43 -23.40 -3.36
CA GLU A 73 4.23 -22.60 -3.13
C GLU A 73 4.55 -21.10 -3.15
N LEU A 74 5.64 -20.70 -2.47
CA LEU A 74 6.12 -19.32 -2.49
C LEU A 74 6.42 -18.85 -3.91
N ALA A 75 7.14 -19.66 -4.70
CA ALA A 75 7.45 -19.35 -6.09
C ALA A 75 6.17 -19.23 -6.95
N ARG A 76 5.18 -20.11 -6.74
CA ARG A 76 3.89 -20.05 -7.43
C ARG A 76 3.14 -18.76 -7.11
N VAL A 77 2.97 -18.42 -5.83
CA VAL A 77 2.25 -17.20 -5.43
C VAL A 77 2.96 -15.95 -5.94
N LEU A 78 4.29 -15.91 -5.91
CA LEU A 78 5.07 -14.82 -6.49
C LEU A 78 4.90 -14.72 -8.00
N ALA A 79 4.92 -15.84 -8.73
CA ALA A 79 4.72 -15.83 -10.18
C ALA A 79 3.30 -15.33 -10.53
N GLU A 80 2.29 -15.78 -9.79
CA GLU A 80 0.90 -15.35 -9.98
C GLU A 80 0.66 -13.88 -9.63
N SER A 81 1.41 -13.29 -8.69
CA SER A 81 1.26 -11.88 -8.32
C SER A 81 1.85 -10.92 -9.36
N LEU A 82 2.70 -11.43 -10.25
CA LEU A 82 3.27 -10.67 -11.37
C LEU A 82 2.30 -10.52 -12.54
N ASP A 83 1.19 -11.26 -12.55
CA ASP A 83 0.15 -11.11 -13.58
C ASP A 83 -0.47 -9.71 -13.52
N GLU A 84 -0.54 -9.05 -14.68
CA GLU A 84 -1.13 -7.72 -14.83
C GLU A 84 -2.66 -7.75 -14.75
N ALA A 85 -3.30 -8.89 -15.02
CA ALA A 85 -4.75 -9.07 -14.96
C ALA A 85 -5.29 -9.28 -13.54
N ARG A 86 -4.40 -9.36 -12.54
CA ARG A 86 -4.75 -9.55 -11.13
C ARG A 86 -5.67 -8.42 -10.62
N PRO A 87 -6.78 -8.76 -9.93
CA PRO A 87 -7.71 -7.76 -9.40
C PRO A 87 -7.05 -6.82 -8.38
N GLU A 88 -6.07 -7.30 -7.62
CA GLU A 88 -5.31 -6.52 -6.64
C GLU A 88 -4.56 -5.37 -7.34
N ARG A 89 -3.94 -5.64 -8.50
CA ARG A 89 -3.23 -4.62 -9.28
C ARG A 89 -4.16 -3.54 -9.81
N ILE A 90 -5.34 -3.93 -10.31
CA ILE A 90 -6.37 -2.98 -10.77
C ILE A 90 -6.82 -2.09 -9.62
N ARG A 91 -7.06 -2.68 -8.43
CA ARG A 91 -7.46 -1.93 -7.24
C ARG A 91 -6.35 -1.01 -6.74
N VAL A 92 -5.10 -1.46 -6.72
CA VAL A 92 -3.95 -0.63 -6.34
C VAL A 92 -3.83 0.63 -7.20
N LYS A 93 -4.01 0.51 -8.53
CA LYS A 93 -4.06 1.68 -9.43
C LYS A 93 -5.15 2.67 -9.02
N LYS A 94 -6.36 2.18 -8.72
CA LYS A 94 -7.47 3.02 -8.22
C LYS A 94 -7.12 3.70 -6.89
N PHE A 95 -6.53 2.98 -5.93
CA PHE A 95 -6.14 3.56 -4.64
C PHE A 95 -5.03 4.60 -4.77
N ARG A 96 -4.11 4.41 -5.71
CA ARG A 96 -3.08 5.39 -6.04
C ARG A 96 -3.67 6.70 -6.53
N ASP A 97 -4.68 6.63 -7.40
CA ASP A 97 -5.36 7.83 -7.90
C ASP A 97 -6.12 8.55 -6.77
N ILE A 98 -6.85 7.82 -5.93
CA ILE A 98 -7.53 8.37 -4.74
C ILE A 98 -6.53 9.06 -3.80
N ALA A 99 -5.38 8.41 -3.53
CA ALA A 99 -4.36 8.97 -2.67
C ALA A 99 -3.76 10.27 -3.24
N LEU A 100 -3.52 10.32 -4.56
CA LEU A 100 -3.01 11.52 -5.22
C LEU A 100 -4.04 12.65 -5.23
N GLU A 101 -5.32 12.35 -5.44
CA GLU A 101 -6.40 13.32 -5.36
C GLU A 101 -6.51 13.92 -3.96
N ALA A 102 -6.42 13.08 -2.92
CA ALA A 102 -6.52 13.52 -1.52
C ALA A 102 -5.43 14.53 -1.11
N VAL A 103 -4.19 14.34 -1.60
CA VAL A 103 -3.05 15.19 -1.23
C VAL A 103 -2.84 16.41 -2.14
N ARG A 104 -3.36 16.39 -3.37
CA ARG A 104 -3.19 17.49 -4.34
C ARG A 104 -4.34 18.50 -4.26
N GLY A 105 -4.49 19.14 -3.10
CA GLY A 105 -5.61 20.07 -2.84
C GLY A 105 -6.95 19.38 -2.52
N GLY A 106 -6.93 18.06 -2.38
CA GLY A 106 -8.09 17.26 -1.96
C GLY A 106 -8.34 17.29 -0.46
N SER A 107 -9.01 16.24 0.03
CA SER A 107 -9.43 16.14 1.43
C SER A 107 -8.27 16.25 2.41
N SER A 108 -7.26 15.37 2.31
CA SER A 108 -6.14 15.37 3.25
C SER A 108 -5.37 16.68 3.30
N HIS A 109 -5.24 17.39 2.17
CA HIS A 109 -4.64 18.72 2.15
C HIS A 109 -5.50 19.74 2.91
N ARG A 110 -6.81 19.78 2.64
CA ARG A 110 -7.74 20.70 3.32
C ARG A 110 -7.87 20.42 4.81
N ASP A 111 -7.91 19.14 5.21
CA ASP A 111 -8.00 18.73 6.61
C ASP A 111 -6.76 19.19 7.38
N LEU A 112 -5.57 19.09 6.78
CA LEU A 112 -4.32 19.58 7.37
C LEU A 112 -4.31 21.11 7.47
N ASP A 113 -4.77 21.81 6.44
CA ASP A 113 -4.89 23.28 6.45
C ASP A 113 -5.87 23.75 7.55
N GLU A 114 -6.99 23.06 7.71
CA GLU A 114 -7.97 23.38 8.75
C GLU A 114 -7.39 23.14 10.15
N LEU A 115 -6.69 22.02 10.35
CA LEU A 115 -5.99 21.73 11.61
C LEU A 115 -4.97 22.83 11.93
N ALA A 116 -4.17 23.26 10.95
CA ALA A 116 -3.18 24.31 11.12
C ALA A 116 -3.82 25.66 11.51
N LYS A 117 -4.96 26.02 10.89
CA LYS A 117 -5.71 27.23 11.24
C LYS A 117 -6.23 27.17 12.67
N ARG A 118 -6.85 26.06 13.07
CA ARG A 118 -7.35 25.88 14.44
C ARG A 118 -6.23 25.96 15.48
N MET A 119 -5.05 25.41 15.19
CA MET A 119 -3.89 25.53 16.07
C MET A 119 -3.39 26.98 16.18
N ALA A 120 -3.47 27.77 15.10
CA ALA A 120 -3.09 29.17 15.12
C ALA A 120 -4.07 30.05 15.91
N GLU A 121 -5.36 29.68 15.95
CA GLU A 121 -6.39 30.38 16.73
C GLU A 121 -6.32 30.09 18.25
N LEU A 122 -5.55 29.09 18.67
CA LEU A 122 -5.35 28.72 20.08
C LEU A 122 -4.15 29.43 20.74
N ASN A 123 -3.40 30.24 19.98
CA ASN A 123 -2.28 31.08 20.46
C ASN A 123 -2.68 32.56 20.44
#